data_AF-Q2G131-F1
#
_entry.id   AF-Q2G131-F1
#
_cell.length_a   1.000
_cell.length_b   1.000
_cell.length_c   1.000
_cell.angle_alpha   90.00
_cell.angle_beta   90.00
_cell.angle_gamma   90.00
#
_symmetry.space_group_name_H-M   'P 1'
#
loop_
_entity.id
_entity.type
_entity.pdbx_description
1 polymer ?
#
loop_
_entity_poly.entity_id
_entity_poly.type
_entity_poly.pdbx_seq_one_letter_code
_entity_poly.pdbx_strand_id
1 'polypeptide(L)'
;MKKLTTLLLASTLLIAACGNDDSKKDDSKTSKKDDGVKAELKQATKAYDKYTDEQLNEFLKGTEKFVKAIENNDMAQAKALYPKVRMYYERSEPVAEAFGDLDPKIDARLADMKEEKKEKEWSGYHKIEKALYEDKKIDDVTKKDAQQLLKDAKELHAKADTLDITPKLMLQGSVDLLNEVATSKITGEEEIYSHTDLYDFKANVEGAQKIYDLFKPILEKKDKKLSDDIQMNFDKVNQLLDKYKDNNGGYESFEKVSKKDRKAFADAVNALGEPLSKMAVITE
;
A
#
# COMPACT_ATOMS: atom_id res chain seq x y z
N MET A 1 -45.19 -8.31 -33.02
CA MET A 1 -45.72 -8.31 -34.41
C MET A 1 -45.33 -7.01 -35.08
N LYS A 2 -44.86 -7.12 -36.34
CA LYS A 2 -45.05 -6.16 -37.45
C LYS A 2 -44.49 -4.74 -37.27
N LYS A 3 -43.43 -4.39 -38.01
CA LYS A 3 -43.36 -4.04 -39.45
C LYS A 3 -43.39 -2.50 -39.59
N LEU A 4 -42.52 -1.99 -40.45
CA LEU A 4 -42.80 -1.15 -41.62
C LEU A 4 -41.66 -0.13 -41.78
N THR A 5 -40.78 -0.30 -42.77
CA THR A 5 -40.90 0.20 -44.16
C THR A 5 -40.19 1.54 -44.31
N THR A 6 -39.01 1.45 -44.91
CA THR A 6 -38.51 2.26 -46.03
C THR A 6 -39.16 3.63 -46.30
N LEU A 7 -38.33 4.67 -46.28
CA LEU A 7 -38.48 5.80 -47.19
C LEU A 7 -37.12 6.17 -47.78
N LEU A 8 -36.96 5.90 -49.07
CA LEU A 8 -35.90 6.43 -49.93
C LEU A 8 -36.23 7.90 -50.23
N LEU A 9 -35.25 8.79 -50.08
CA LEU A 9 -35.19 10.03 -50.86
C LEU A 9 -33.76 10.20 -51.39
N ALA A 10 -33.63 9.97 -52.69
CA ALA A 10 -32.47 10.34 -53.47
C ALA A 10 -32.58 11.82 -53.84
N SER A 11 -31.53 12.60 -53.61
CA SER A 11 -31.27 13.84 -54.34
C SER A 11 -29.77 14.08 -54.35
N THR A 12 -29.21 13.80 -55.51
CA THR A 12 -27.86 14.17 -55.96
C THR A 12 -27.71 15.69 -56.03
N LEU A 13 -26.67 16.25 -55.41
CA LEU A 13 -26.04 17.47 -55.88
C LEU A 13 -24.52 17.29 -55.84
N LEU A 14 -23.91 17.31 -57.03
CA LEU A 14 -22.48 17.36 -57.29
C LEU A 14 -21.97 18.77 -56.95
N ILE A 15 -21.01 18.88 -56.02
CA ILE A 15 -20.03 19.96 -56.06
C ILE A 15 -18.65 19.31 -56.00
N ALA A 16 -17.99 19.33 -57.15
CA ALA A 16 -16.56 19.09 -57.27
C ALA A 16 -15.82 20.28 -56.64
N ALA A 17 -15.12 20.04 -55.55
CA ALA A 17 -14.06 20.91 -55.08
C ALA A 17 -12.84 20.04 -54.77
N CYS A 18 -11.90 20.05 -55.70
CA CYS A 18 -10.55 19.54 -55.49
C CYS A 18 -9.93 20.32 -54.33
N GLY A 19 -9.79 19.67 -53.18
CA GLY A 19 -9.10 20.18 -52.01
C GLY A 19 -8.47 18.99 -51.31
N ASN A 20 -7.22 18.74 -51.68
CA ASN A 20 -6.35 17.68 -51.17
C ASN A 20 -6.40 17.61 -49.64
N ASP A 21 -6.43 16.40 -49.09
CA ASP A 21 -6.49 16.07 -47.67
C ASP A 21 -5.47 16.83 -46.79
N ASP A 22 -5.89 17.95 -46.20
CA ASP A 22 -5.25 18.54 -45.02
C ASP A 22 -6.01 18.12 -43.75
N SER A 23 -6.20 16.80 -43.60
CA SER A 23 -6.52 16.16 -42.32
C SER A 23 -5.37 15.27 -41.85
N LYS A 24 -4.13 15.76 -41.96
CA LYS A 24 -3.05 15.41 -41.01
C LYS A 24 -3.01 16.45 -39.90
N LYS A 25 -4.13 16.57 -39.17
CA LYS A 25 -4.14 17.28 -37.89
C LYS A 25 -3.44 16.42 -36.84
N ASP A 26 -2.15 16.66 -36.73
CA ASP A 26 -1.42 16.73 -35.45
C ASP A 26 -1.26 15.44 -34.61
N ASP A 27 -1.00 14.29 -35.25
CA ASP A 27 -0.48 13.09 -34.54
C ASP A 27 0.78 13.40 -33.71
N SER A 28 1.58 14.40 -34.13
CA SER A 28 2.80 14.79 -33.41
C SER A 28 2.55 15.42 -32.03
N LYS A 29 1.38 16.06 -31.81
CA LYS A 29 1.05 16.65 -30.51
C LYS A 29 0.55 15.58 -29.54
N THR A 30 -0.23 14.62 -30.02
CA THR A 30 -0.71 13.49 -29.21
C THR A 30 0.46 12.61 -28.80
N SER A 31 1.36 12.27 -29.74
CA SER A 31 2.55 11.46 -29.44
C SER A 31 3.49 12.15 -28.44
N LYS A 32 3.81 13.43 -28.63
CA LYS A 32 4.64 14.19 -27.67
C LYS A 32 4.03 14.29 -26.27
N LYS A 33 2.70 14.37 -26.18
CA LYS A 33 2.01 14.43 -24.88
C LYS A 33 2.07 13.08 -24.17
N ASP A 34 1.88 11.98 -24.90
CA ASP A 34 2.00 10.61 -24.38
C ASP A 34 3.45 10.30 -23.95
N ASP A 35 4.45 10.68 -24.75
CA ASP A 35 5.88 10.57 -24.39
C ASP A 35 6.20 11.33 -23.08
N GLY A 36 5.58 12.50 -22.88
CA GLY A 36 5.69 13.28 -21.65
C GLY A 36 5.12 12.56 -20.43
N VAL A 37 3.88 12.06 -20.51
CA VAL A 37 3.23 11.33 -19.41
C VAL A 37 4.02 10.07 -19.04
N LYS A 38 4.49 9.30 -20.03
CA LYS A 38 5.34 8.11 -19.81
C LYS A 38 6.63 8.45 -19.06
N ALA A 39 7.27 9.57 -19.41
CA ALA A 39 8.47 10.03 -18.70
C ALA A 39 8.17 10.41 -17.25
N GLU A 40 7.04 11.08 -17.00
CA GLU A 40 6.60 11.46 -15.64
C GLU A 40 6.25 10.23 -14.79
N LEU A 41 5.54 9.25 -15.35
CA LEU A 41 5.25 7.98 -14.67
C LEU A 41 6.54 7.24 -14.30
N LYS A 42 7.49 7.15 -15.23
CA LYS A 42 8.80 6.54 -14.97
C LYS A 42 9.57 7.25 -13.86
N GLN A 43 9.50 8.58 -13.81
CA GLN A 43 10.12 9.36 -12.75
C GLN A 43 9.45 9.12 -11.40
N ALA A 44 8.12 9.08 -11.35
CA ALA A 44 7.34 8.77 -10.15
C ALA A 44 7.66 7.36 -9.63
N THR A 45 7.70 6.35 -10.50
CA THR A 45 8.11 4.98 -10.14
C THR A 45 9.53 4.94 -9.58
N LYS A 46 10.51 5.56 -10.25
CA LYS A 46 11.89 5.62 -9.74
C LYS A 46 11.98 6.30 -8.37
N ALA A 47 11.17 7.33 -8.13
CA ALA A 47 11.12 7.99 -6.84
C ALA A 47 10.47 7.10 -5.76
N TYR A 48 9.53 6.25 -6.13
CA TYR A 48 8.95 5.25 -5.23
C TYR A 48 9.89 4.07 -4.96
N ASP A 49 10.66 3.61 -5.95
CA ASP A 49 11.72 2.61 -5.74
C ASP A 49 12.69 3.09 -4.66
N LYS A 50 13.15 4.34 -4.77
CA LYS A 50 14.02 4.96 -3.75
C LYS A 50 13.35 5.05 -2.39
N TYR A 51 12.07 5.40 -2.34
CA TYR A 51 11.33 5.44 -1.07
C TYR A 51 11.23 4.04 -0.44
N THR A 52 10.97 3.01 -1.25
CA THR A 52 10.88 1.62 -0.82
C THR A 52 12.23 1.13 -0.29
N ASP A 53 13.33 1.39 -1.01
CA ASP A 53 14.69 1.10 -0.56
C ASP A 53 15.00 1.78 0.80
N GLU A 54 14.64 3.06 0.95
CA GLU A 54 14.81 3.79 2.20
C GLU A 54 13.99 3.17 3.35
N GLN A 55 12.75 2.76 3.10
CA GLN A 55 11.93 2.05 4.10
C GLN A 55 12.54 0.70 4.47
N LEU A 56 12.94 -0.12 3.49
CA LEU A 56 13.52 -1.44 3.73
C LEU A 56 14.88 -1.36 4.44
N ASN A 57 15.66 -0.30 4.21
CA ASN A 57 16.90 -0.04 4.94
C ASN A 57 16.64 0.29 6.42
N GLU A 58 15.67 1.15 6.72
CA GLU A 58 15.30 1.44 8.12
C GLU A 58 14.62 0.24 8.80
N PHE A 59 13.83 -0.54 8.05
CA PHE A 59 13.28 -1.81 8.49
C PHE A 59 14.40 -2.80 8.88
N LEU A 60 15.44 -2.95 8.05
CA LEU A 60 16.58 -3.81 8.36
C LEU A 60 17.31 -3.35 9.63
N LYS A 61 17.67 -2.07 9.73
CA LYS A 61 18.32 -1.51 10.94
C LYS A 61 17.47 -1.67 12.19
N GLY A 62 16.16 -1.48 12.06
CA GLY A 62 15.19 -1.69 13.12
C GLY A 62 15.14 -3.17 13.55
N THR A 63 15.09 -4.07 12.57
CA THR A 63 15.08 -5.52 12.78
C THR A 63 16.36 -5.98 13.47
N GLU A 64 17.53 -5.45 13.11
CA GLU A 64 18.79 -5.72 13.81
C GLU A 64 18.72 -5.35 15.30
N LYS A 65 18.15 -4.18 15.62
CA LYS A 65 17.96 -3.75 17.02
C LYS A 65 16.94 -4.63 17.75
N PHE A 66 15.85 -4.97 17.08
CA PHE A 66 14.78 -5.82 17.63
C PHE A 66 15.33 -7.22 17.96
N VAL A 67 16.03 -7.84 17.02
CA VAL A 67 16.65 -9.16 17.18
C VAL A 67 17.72 -9.14 18.28
N LYS A 68 18.53 -8.08 18.37
CA LYS A 68 19.46 -7.90 19.48
C LYS A 68 18.76 -7.80 20.84
N ALA A 69 17.59 -7.17 20.93
CA ALA A 69 16.80 -7.15 22.17
C ALA A 69 16.33 -8.56 22.55
N ILE A 70 15.86 -9.35 21.57
CA ILE A 70 15.48 -10.75 21.77
C ILE A 70 16.68 -11.59 22.23
N GLU A 71 17.84 -11.49 21.58
CA GLU A 71 19.04 -12.24 21.98
C GLU A 71 19.46 -11.96 23.42
N ASN A 72 19.34 -10.71 23.85
CA ASN A 72 19.66 -10.26 25.20
C ASN A 72 18.57 -10.56 26.24
N ASN A 73 17.46 -11.18 25.85
CA ASN A 73 16.25 -11.39 26.67
C ASN A 73 15.63 -10.08 27.20
N ASP A 74 15.81 -8.97 26.48
CA ASP A 74 15.26 -7.67 26.84
C ASP A 74 13.81 -7.54 26.32
N MET A 75 12.88 -8.10 27.10
CA MET A 75 11.45 -8.10 26.80
C MET A 75 10.88 -6.69 26.62
N ALA A 76 11.32 -5.72 27.44
CA ALA A 76 10.79 -4.36 27.40
C ALA A 76 11.23 -3.65 26.11
N GLN A 77 12.51 -3.75 25.76
CA GLN A 77 13.03 -3.18 24.53
C GLN A 77 12.45 -3.87 23.29
N ALA A 78 12.30 -5.20 23.31
CA ALA A 78 11.68 -5.94 22.21
C ALA A 78 10.25 -5.46 21.94
N LYS A 79 9.41 -5.35 22.98
CA LYS A 79 8.05 -4.83 22.86
C LYS A 79 8.00 -3.37 22.42
N ALA A 80 8.91 -2.53 22.90
CA ALA A 80 8.97 -1.13 22.50
C ALA A 80 9.40 -0.93 21.03
N LEU A 81 10.26 -1.80 20.52
CA LEU A 81 10.73 -1.77 19.13
C LEU A 81 9.70 -2.37 18.17
N TYR A 82 9.06 -3.49 18.54
CA TYR A 82 8.19 -4.28 17.68
C TYR A 82 7.27 -3.45 16.76
N PRO A 83 6.31 -2.65 17.28
CA PRO A 83 5.38 -1.96 16.38
C PRO A 83 6.05 -0.83 15.60
N LYS A 84 7.09 -0.20 16.17
CA LYS A 84 7.80 0.91 15.52
C LYS A 84 8.64 0.46 14.33
N VAL A 85 9.25 -0.73 14.44
CA VAL A 85 10.06 -1.31 13.37
C VAL A 85 9.16 -1.82 12.25
N ARG A 86 8.04 -2.48 12.59
CA ARG A 86 7.06 -2.93 11.61
C ARG A 86 6.55 -1.82 10.71
N MET A 87 6.30 -0.62 11.24
CA MET A 87 5.87 0.53 10.42
C MET A 87 6.74 0.80 9.18
N TYR A 88 8.03 0.45 9.18
CA TYR A 88 8.86 0.59 7.98
C TYR A 88 8.47 -0.42 6.89
N TYR A 89 8.20 -1.67 7.27
CA TYR A 89 7.71 -2.72 6.38
C TYR A 89 6.31 -2.40 5.86
N GLU A 90 5.40 -2.04 6.76
CA GLU A 90 4.01 -1.69 6.47
C GLU A 90 3.87 -0.50 5.49
N ARG A 91 4.83 0.45 5.50
CA ARG A 91 4.87 1.54 4.51
C ARG A 91 5.26 1.08 3.10
N SER A 92 5.90 -0.08 2.99
CA SER A 92 6.29 -0.70 1.71
C SER A 92 5.28 -1.73 1.21
N GLU A 93 4.29 -2.08 2.03
CA GLU A 93 3.26 -3.09 1.73
C GLU A 93 2.44 -2.84 0.45
N PRO A 94 2.21 -1.60 -0.05
CA PRO A 94 1.56 -1.42 -1.36
C PRO A 94 2.27 -2.12 -2.53
N VAL A 95 3.52 -2.58 -2.35
CA VAL A 95 4.26 -3.36 -3.35
C VAL A 95 4.76 -4.70 -2.80
N ALA A 96 4.21 -5.21 -1.70
CA ALA A 96 4.66 -6.45 -1.05
C ALA A 96 4.54 -7.69 -1.96
N GLU A 97 3.62 -7.69 -2.94
CA GLU A 97 3.56 -8.74 -3.97
C GLU A 97 4.92 -8.93 -4.69
N ALA A 98 5.69 -7.85 -4.89
CA ALA A 98 7.01 -7.90 -5.50
C ALA A 98 8.08 -8.55 -4.60
N PHE A 99 7.81 -8.71 -3.30
CA PHE A 99 8.74 -9.37 -2.36
C PHE A 99 8.69 -10.90 -2.49
N GLY A 100 7.63 -11.44 -3.10
CA GLY A 100 7.44 -12.88 -3.32
C GLY A 100 7.44 -13.65 -2.00
N ASP A 101 8.11 -14.80 -1.96
CA ASP A 101 8.15 -15.70 -0.79
C ASP A 101 8.70 -15.08 0.50
N LEU A 102 9.31 -13.87 0.44
CA LEU A 102 9.80 -13.18 1.62
C LEU A 102 8.69 -12.52 2.42
N ASP A 103 7.60 -12.10 1.76
CA ASP A 103 6.45 -11.49 2.42
C ASP A 103 5.86 -12.41 3.50
N PRO A 104 5.37 -13.63 3.18
CA PRO A 104 4.82 -14.51 4.21
C PRO A 104 5.85 -15.01 5.24
N LYS A 105 7.16 -14.99 4.92
CA LYS A 105 8.20 -15.33 5.90
C LYS A 105 8.43 -14.25 6.94
N ILE A 106 8.18 -13.00 6.56
CA ILE A 106 8.36 -11.82 7.40
C ILE A 106 7.07 -11.51 8.15
N ASP A 107 5.92 -11.58 7.50
CA ASP A 107 4.71 -10.89 7.97
C ASP A 107 3.43 -11.72 7.94
N ALA A 108 3.47 -13.01 7.59
CA ALA A 108 2.25 -13.81 7.61
C ALA A 108 1.66 -13.97 9.03
N ARG A 109 0.34 -13.79 9.14
CA ARG A 109 -0.40 -14.13 10.35
C ARG A 109 -0.60 -15.63 10.45
N LEU A 110 -0.76 -16.13 11.67
CA LEU A 110 -1.05 -17.55 11.90
C LEU A 110 -2.36 -18.01 11.23
N ALA A 111 -3.34 -17.10 11.09
CA ALA A 111 -4.60 -17.40 10.41
C ALA A 111 -4.39 -17.75 8.93
N ASP A 112 -3.61 -16.94 8.22
CA ASP A 112 -3.30 -17.13 6.80
C ASP A 112 -2.49 -18.42 6.59
N MET A 113 -1.50 -18.66 7.45
CA MET A 113 -0.72 -19.91 7.41
C MET A 113 -1.58 -21.16 7.66
N LYS A 114 -2.66 -21.05 8.44
CA LYS A 114 -3.62 -22.15 8.65
C LYS A 114 -4.51 -22.37 7.43
N GLU A 115 -5.01 -21.30 6.83
CA GLU A 115 -5.80 -21.37 5.61
C GLU A 115 -5.01 -22.03 4.47
N GLU A 116 -3.72 -21.71 4.37
CA GLU A 116 -2.79 -22.32 3.41
C GLU A 116 -2.27 -23.72 3.81
N LYS A 117 -2.58 -24.21 5.02
CA LYS A 117 -2.06 -25.48 5.58
C LYS A 117 -0.53 -25.52 5.68
N LYS A 118 0.08 -24.38 5.97
CA LYS A 118 1.52 -24.16 6.11
C LYS A 118 1.91 -23.78 7.54
N GLU A 119 1.13 -24.11 8.56
CA GLU A 119 1.37 -23.67 9.95
C GLU A 119 2.75 -24.08 10.48
N LYS A 120 3.30 -25.19 9.98
CA LYS A 120 4.64 -25.69 10.34
C LYS A 120 5.77 -24.80 9.82
N GLU A 121 5.50 -24.00 8.79
CA GLU A 121 6.44 -23.08 8.16
C GLU A 121 6.36 -21.67 8.77
N TRP A 122 5.42 -21.42 9.68
CA TRP A 122 5.20 -20.09 10.25
C TRP A 122 6.47 -19.55 10.95
N SER A 123 6.83 -18.33 10.56
CA SER A 123 7.98 -17.54 11.02
C SER A 123 7.60 -16.05 11.06
N GLY A 124 8.59 -15.18 11.24
CA GLY A 124 8.38 -13.75 11.06
C GLY A 124 7.88 -13.00 12.30
N TYR A 125 7.45 -11.76 12.09
CA TYR A 125 7.07 -10.81 13.12
C TYR A 125 5.91 -11.30 13.97
N HIS A 126 4.80 -11.77 13.39
CA HIS A 126 3.64 -12.24 14.17
C HIS A 126 3.90 -13.47 15.04
N LYS A 127 4.85 -14.34 14.63
CA LYS A 127 5.24 -15.47 15.49
C LYS A 127 5.99 -14.99 16.73
N ILE A 128 6.86 -14.00 16.55
CA ILE A 128 7.60 -13.39 17.65
C ILE A 128 6.66 -12.51 18.49
N GLU A 129 5.70 -11.81 17.89
CA GLU A 129 4.61 -11.10 18.58
C GLU A 129 3.92 -12.01 19.58
N LYS A 130 3.44 -13.18 19.13
CA LYS A 130 2.84 -14.18 20.01
C LYS A 130 3.77 -14.56 21.17
N ALA A 131 5.06 -14.80 20.88
CA ALA A 131 6.03 -15.15 21.93
C ALA A 131 6.16 -14.05 23.00
N LEU A 132 6.19 -12.78 22.59
CA LEU A 132 6.36 -11.64 23.48
C LEU A 132 5.08 -11.29 24.26
N TYR A 133 3.93 -11.28 23.60
CA TYR A 133 2.69 -10.71 24.15
C TYR A 133 1.78 -11.78 24.78
N GLU A 134 1.64 -12.94 24.14
CA GLU A 134 0.80 -14.04 24.63
C GLU A 134 1.60 -14.99 25.53
N ASP A 135 2.67 -15.60 24.99
CA ASP A 135 3.47 -16.59 25.73
C ASP A 135 4.38 -15.92 26.78
N LYS A 136 4.60 -14.60 26.65
CA LYS A 136 5.36 -13.73 27.57
C LYS A 136 6.74 -14.28 27.90
N LYS A 137 7.43 -14.82 26.90
CA LYS A 137 8.75 -15.42 27.06
C LYS A 137 9.67 -15.13 25.88
N ILE A 138 10.96 -15.21 26.15
CA ILE A 138 12.02 -15.27 25.15
C ILE A 138 12.82 -16.54 25.45
N ASP A 139 12.66 -17.56 24.61
CA ASP A 139 13.37 -18.85 24.71
C ASP A 139 14.22 -19.10 23.45
N ASP A 140 14.87 -20.27 23.37
CA ASP A 140 15.73 -20.63 22.23
C ASP A 140 14.96 -20.70 20.91
N VAL A 141 13.66 -21.03 20.95
CA VAL A 141 12.79 -21.01 19.76
C VAL A 141 12.57 -19.57 19.31
N THR A 142 12.22 -18.68 20.24
CA THR A 142 12.05 -17.24 19.97
C THR A 142 13.31 -16.62 19.39
N LYS A 143 14.49 -16.96 19.94
CA LYS A 143 15.78 -16.48 19.43
C LYS A 143 16.08 -17.00 18.03
N LYS A 144 15.77 -18.28 17.76
CA LYS A 144 15.93 -18.87 16.42
C LYS A 144 15.00 -18.18 15.41
N ASP A 145 13.73 -17.95 15.76
CA ASP A 145 12.78 -17.25 14.90
C ASP A 145 13.25 -15.80 14.63
N ALA A 146 13.79 -15.10 15.64
CA ALA A 146 14.36 -13.77 15.49
C ALA A 146 15.59 -13.73 14.55
N GLN A 147 16.48 -14.72 14.62
CA GLN A 147 17.60 -14.84 13.67
C GLN A 147 17.12 -15.11 12.25
N GLN A 148 16.09 -15.94 12.09
CA GLN A 148 15.50 -16.23 10.78
C GLN A 148 14.87 -14.95 10.20
N LEU A 149 14.09 -14.21 10.99
CA LEU A 149 13.55 -12.91 10.60
C LEU A 149 14.64 -11.93 10.14
N LEU A 150 15.77 -11.84 10.86
CA LEU A 150 16.87 -10.97 10.43
C LEU A 150 17.46 -11.40 9.08
N LYS A 151 17.56 -12.71 8.83
CA LYS A 151 18.02 -13.23 7.55
C LYS A 151 17.06 -12.87 6.42
N ASP A 152 15.76 -13.03 6.65
CA ASP A 152 14.73 -12.71 5.65
C ASP A 152 14.69 -11.19 5.36
N ALA A 153 14.81 -10.35 6.39
CA ALA A 153 14.92 -8.88 6.23
C ALA A 153 16.17 -8.46 5.45
N LYS A 154 17.32 -9.13 5.68
CA LYS A 154 18.55 -8.89 4.90
C LYS A 154 18.39 -9.32 3.44
N GLU A 155 17.71 -10.43 3.20
CA GLU A 155 17.45 -10.90 1.84
C GLU A 155 16.51 -9.95 1.09
N LEU A 156 15.46 -9.46 1.75
CA LEU A 156 14.54 -8.47 1.19
C LEU A 156 15.27 -7.17 0.84
N HIS A 157 16.04 -6.62 1.78
CA HIS A 157 16.85 -5.42 1.54
C HIS A 157 17.84 -5.61 0.38
N ALA A 158 18.50 -6.77 0.28
CA ALA A 158 19.42 -7.05 -0.82
C ALA A 158 18.76 -7.14 -2.21
N LYS A 159 17.44 -7.39 -2.26
CA LYS A 159 16.65 -7.46 -3.50
C LYS A 159 15.92 -6.17 -3.83
N ALA A 160 15.93 -5.17 -2.94
CA ALA A 160 15.13 -3.95 -3.06
C ALA A 160 15.29 -3.24 -4.42
N ASP A 161 16.54 -3.08 -4.89
CA ASP A 161 16.87 -2.45 -6.18
C ASP A 161 16.42 -3.25 -7.42
N THR A 162 15.97 -4.49 -7.23
CA THR A 162 15.58 -5.41 -8.31
C THR A 162 14.09 -5.74 -8.32
N LEU A 163 13.31 -5.13 -7.42
CA LEU A 163 11.86 -5.30 -7.36
C LEU A 163 11.23 -4.76 -8.65
N ASP A 164 10.31 -5.53 -9.25
CA ASP A 164 9.57 -5.10 -10.45
C ASP A 164 8.39 -4.20 -10.05
N ILE A 165 8.71 -2.98 -9.63
CA ILE A 165 7.73 -1.98 -9.25
C ILE A 165 7.26 -1.25 -10.51
N THR A 166 5.95 -1.29 -10.75
CA THR A 166 5.30 -0.59 -11.87
C THR A 166 4.25 0.39 -11.38
N PRO A 167 3.91 1.44 -12.16
CA PRO A 167 2.79 2.32 -11.80
C PRO A 167 1.48 1.57 -11.52
N LYS A 168 1.24 0.48 -12.27
CA LYS A 168 0.07 -0.37 -12.07
C LYS A 168 0.10 -1.07 -10.71
N LEU A 169 1.23 -1.69 -10.35
CA LEU A 169 1.39 -2.35 -9.05
C LEU A 169 1.20 -1.35 -7.91
N MET A 170 1.84 -0.18 -8.00
CA MET A 170 1.72 0.88 -6.99
C MET A 170 0.25 1.30 -6.76
N LEU A 171 -0.49 1.58 -7.84
CA LEU A 171 -1.88 2.01 -7.74
C LEU A 171 -2.80 0.90 -7.24
N GLN A 172 -2.68 -0.31 -7.79
CA GLN A 172 -3.52 -1.45 -7.42
C GLN A 172 -3.26 -1.88 -5.98
N GLY A 173 -1.99 -2.05 -5.59
CA GLY A 173 -1.62 -2.43 -4.22
C GLY A 173 -2.01 -1.37 -3.20
N SER A 174 -1.98 -0.08 -3.54
CA SER A 174 -2.52 0.97 -2.64
C SER A 174 -4.03 0.83 -2.42
N VAL A 175 -4.79 0.52 -3.47
CA VAL A 175 -6.25 0.33 -3.38
C VAL A 175 -6.58 -0.93 -2.59
N ASP A 176 -5.90 -2.04 -2.88
CA ASP A 176 -6.14 -3.32 -2.22
C ASP A 176 -5.78 -3.24 -0.73
N LEU A 177 -4.63 -2.66 -0.38
CA LEU A 177 -4.22 -2.48 1.00
C LEU A 177 -5.20 -1.60 1.80
N LEU A 178 -5.67 -0.49 1.23
CA LEU A 178 -6.65 0.35 1.92
C LEU A 178 -8.01 -0.33 2.07
N ASN A 179 -8.44 -1.10 1.06
CA ASN A 179 -9.65 -1.91 1.17
C ASN A 179 -9.51 -2.97 2.27
N GLU A 180 -8.36 -3.62 2.36
CA GLU A 180 -8.03 -4.58 3.41
C GLU A 180 -8.08 -3.92 4.80
N VAL A 181 -7.41 -2.78 4.97
CA VAL A 181 -7.48 -1.97 6.20
C VAL A 181 -8.92 -1.68 6.59
N ALA A 182 -9.79 -1.32 5.63
CA ALA A 182 -11.18 -0.96 5.91
C ALA A 182 -12.10 -2.16 6.20
N THR A 183 -11.74 -3.37 5.77
CA THR A 183 -12.64 -4.54 5.78
C THR A 183 -12.21 -5.63 6.74
N SER A 184 -10.92 -5.97 6.78
CA SER A 184 -10.35 -7.03 7.62
C SER A 184 -9.51 -6.44 8.76
N LYS A 185 -8.41 -5.71 8.48
CA LYS A 185 -7.47 -5.27 9.54
C LYS A 185 -8.16 -4.41 10.61
N ILE A 186 -9.20 -3.63 10.27
CA ILE A 186 -10.02 -2.86 11.24
C ILE A 186 -10.68 -3.69 12.36
N THR A 187 -10.72 -5.01 12.24
CA THR A 187 -11.21 -5.89 13.32
C THR A 187 -10.19 -6.02 14.46
N GLY A 188 -8.92 -5.74 14.19
CA GLY A 188 -7.79 -6.00 15.09
C GLY A 188 -7.13 -7.36 14.82
N GLU A 189 -7.37 -7.94 13.65
CA GLU A 189 -6.88 -9.26 13.27
C GLU A 189 -5.41 -9.29 12.84
N GLU A 190 -4.82 -8.13 12.62
CA GLU A 190 -3.40 -8.00 12.29
C GLU A 190 -2.59 -8.28 13.56
N GLU A 191 -2.79 -7.46 14.59
CA GLU A 191 -2.00 -7.46 15.82
C GLU A 191 -2.78 -8.10 16.98
N ILE A 192 -3.22 -9.35 16.79
CA ILE A 192 -4.13 -10.03 17.73
C ILE A 192 -3.54 -10.25 19.13
N TYR A 193 -2.22 -10.18 19.30
CA TYR A 193 -1.57 -10.38 20.60
C TYR A 193 -1.08 -9.06 21.20
N SER A 194 -0.56 -8.15 20.37
CA SER A 194 0.04 -6.88 20.82
C SER A 194 -0.96 -5.73 20.87
N HIS A 195 -2.03 -5.79 20.07
CA HIS A 195 -3.03 -4.75 19.86
C HIS A 195 -2.41 -3.42 19.40
N THR A 196 -1.39 -3.49 18.55
CA THR A 196 -0.71 -2.32 17.97
C THR A 196 -1.21 -1.94 16.58
N ASP A 197 -2.39 -2.42 16.15
CA ASP A 197 -2.91 -2.28 14.78
C ASP A 197 -2.91 -0.83 14.23
N LEU A 198 -3.01 0.16 15.11
CA LEU A 198 -2.94 1.59 14.71
C LEU A 198 -1.59 1.98 14.10
N TYR A 199 -0.49 1.31 14.48
CA TYR A 199 0.82 1.51 13.88
C TYR A 199 0.81 1.05 12.42
N ASP A 200 0.25 -0.14 12.17
CA ASP A 200 0.14 -0.74 10.84
C ASP A 200 -0.79 0.11 9.98
N PHE A 201 -1.98 0.47 10.47
CA PHE A 201 -2.93 1.32 9.73
C PHE A 201 -2.30 2.65 9.34
N LYS A 202 -1.55 3.29 10.26
CA LYS A 202 -0.86 4.54 9.94
C LYS A 202 0.16 4.33 8.83
N ALA A 203 0.98 3.28 8.94
CA ALA A 203 2.03 3.00 7.98
C ALA A 203 1.46 2.62 6.60
N ASN A 204 0.39 1.82 6.55
CA ASN A 204 -0.31 1.47 5.31
C ASN A 204 -0.88 2.72 4.62
N VAL A 205 -1.52 3.61 5.40
CA VAL A 205 -2.02 4.91 4.88
C VAL A 205 -0.86 5.78 4.38
N GLU A 206 0.28 5.80 5.08
CA GLU A 206 1.48 6.55 4.64
C GLU A 206 2.05 6.00 3.33
N GLY A 207 2.14 4.69 3.17
CA GLY A 207 2.60 4.04 1.94
C GLY A 207 1.70 4.37 0.75
N ALA A 208 0.38 4.19 0.90
CA ALA A 208 -0.60 4.53 -0.13
C ALA A 208 -0.62 6.04 -0.46
N GLN A 209 -0.53 6.89 0.56
CA GLN A 209 -0.49 8.35 0.37
C GLN A 209 0.77 8.79 -0.35
N LYS A 210 1.93 8.16 -0.06
CA LYS A 210 3.18 8.44 -0.77
C LYS A 210 3.07 8.17 -2.27
N ILE A 211 2.39 7.09 -2.65
CA ILE A 211 2.12 6.76 -4.06
C ILE A 211 1.25 7.85 -4.70
N TYR A 212 0.18 8.25 -4.03
CA TYR A 212 -0.65 9.36 -4.48
C TYR A 212 0.17 10.65 -4.67
N ASP A 213 0.98 11.04 -3.69
CA ASP A 213 1.79 12.27 -3.75
C ASP A 213 2.77 12.27 -4.94
N LEU A 214 3.33 11.11 -5.28
CA LEU A 214 4.24 10.97 -6.44
C LEU A 214 3.50 11.11 -7.78
N PHE A 215 2.26 10.64 -7.87
CA PHE A 215 1.43 10.74 -9.07
C PHE A 215 0.59 12.01 -9.15
N LYS A 216 0.44 12.75 -8.04
CA LYS A 216 -0.36 13.97 -7.94
C LYS A 216 -0.06 15.00 -9.05
N PRO A 217 1.20 15.32 -9.41
CA PRO A 217 1.46 16.28 -10.50
C PRO A 217 0.93 15.82 -11.87
N ILE A 218 0.86 14.52 -12.11
CA ILE A 218 0.31 13.95 -13.35
C ILE A 218 -1.22 13.98 -13.29
N LEU A 219 -1.79 13.59 -12.14
CA LEU A 219 -3.22 13.58 -11.91
C LEU A 219 -3.82 14.98 -12.02
N GLU A 220 -3.23 16.01 -11.40
CA GLU A 220 -3.75 17.38 -11.44
C GLU A 220 -3.83 17.97 -12.85
N LYS A 221 -2.97 17.54 -13.78
CA LYS A 221 -3.04 17.94 -15.19
C LYS A 221 -4.20 17.28 -15.94
N LYS A 222 -4.67 16.12 -15.49
CA LYS A 222 -5.73 15.31 -16.12
C LYS A 222 -7.09 15.56 -15.46
N ASP A 223 -7.13 15.49 -14.13
CA ASP A 223 -8.32 15.67 -13.31
C ASP A 223 -7.96 16.26 -11.94
N LYS A 224 -7.94 17.60 -11.88
CA LYS A 224 -7.70 18.32 -10.63
C LYS A 224 -8.75 18.02 -9.56
N LYS A 225 -10.02 17.84 -9.93
CA LYS A 225 -11.09 17.59 -8.97
C LYS A 225 -10.89 16.24 -8.29
N LEU A 226 -10.55 15.21 -9.05
CA LEU A 226 -10.22 13.90 -8.50
C LEU A 226 -9.03 13.96 -7.54
N SER A 227 -7.98 14.72 -7.89
CA SER A 227 -6.84 14.93 -6.99
C SER A 227 -7.25 15.60 -5.67
N ASP A 228 -8.08 16.65 -5.73
CA ASP A 228 -8.57 17.35 -4.53
C ASP A 228 -9.44 16.43 -3.66
N ASP A 229 -10.28 15.60 -4.27
CA ASP A 229 -11.13 14.62 -3.58
C ASP A 229 -10.29 13.52 -2.89
N ILE A 230 -9.21 13.03 -3.53
CA ILE A 230 -8.28 12.06 -2.92
C ILE A 230 -7.54 12.66 -1.72
N GLN A 231 -6.97 13.86 -1.88
CA GLN A 231 -6.27 14.56 -0.78
C GLN A 231 -7.18 14.74 0.44
N MET A 232 -8.40 15.21 0.22
CA MET A 232 -9.37 15.44 1.30
C MET A 232 -9.68 14.15 2.08
N ASN A 233 -9.79 13.02 1.37
CA ASN A 233 -10.04 11.73 2.03
C ASN A 233 -8.81 11.22 2.79
N PHE A 234 -7.59 11.35 2.25
CA PHE A 234 -6.36 11.06 3.01
C PHE A 234 -6.25 11.92 4.28
N ASP A 235 -6.53 13.21 4.18
CA ASP A 235 -6.49 14.12 5.34
C ASP A 235 -7.49 13.68 6.41
N LYS A 236 -8.71 13.28 6.01
CA LYS A 236 -9.73 12.77 6.93
C LYS A 236 -9.30 11.46 7.61
N VAL A 237 -8.73 10.52 6.87
CA VAL A 237 -8.24 9.24 7.42
C VAL A 237 -7.11 9.51 8.42
N ASN A 238 -6.13 10.35 8.07
CA ASN A 238 -5.04 10.72 8.98
C ASN A 238 -5.55 11.43 10.23
N GLN A 239 -6.52 12.35 10.12
CA GLN A 239 -7.13 13.00 11.27
C GLN A 239 -7.85 12.03 12.22
N LEU A 240 -8.39 10.92 11.72
CA LEU A 240 -9.00 9.89 12.56
C LEU A 240 -7.94 9.09 13.33
N LEU A 241 -6.82 8.74 12.68
CA LEU A 241 -5.68 8.06 13.33
C LEU A 241 -5.00 8.96 14.36
N ASP A 242 -4.84 10.25 14.05
CA ASP A 242 -4.16 11.23 14.91
C ASP A 242 -4.83 11.38 16.29
N LYS A 243 -6.13 11.07 16.41
CA LYS A 243 -6.86 11.08 17.69
C LYS A 243 -6.33 10.06 18.69
N TYR A 244 -5.66 9.02 18.22
CA TYR A 244 -5.14 7.92 19.03
C TYR A 244 -3.62 7.95 19.18
N LYS A 245 -2.97 9.06 18.84
CA LYS A 245 -1.55 9.26 19.17
C LYS A 245 -1.37 9.30 20.68
N ASP A 246 -0.35 8.60 21.18
CA ASP A 246 0.02 8.64 22.58
C ASP A 246 1.05 9.75 22.88
N ASN A 247 1.36 9.96 24.16
CA ASN A 247 2.34 10.97 24.59
C ASN A 247 3.81 10.57 24.35
N ASN A 248 4.07 9.38 23.81
CA ASN A 248 5.41 8.83 23.58
C ASN A 248 5.81 8.84 22.10
N GLY A 249 5.02 9.52 21.24
CA GLY A 249 5.23 9.55 19.80
C GLY A 249 4.81 8.25 19.10
N GLY A 250 3.90 7.49 19.71
CA GLY A 250 3.31 6.27 19.19
C GLY A 250 1.79 6.36 19.13
N TYR A 251 1.13 5.21 19.24
CA TYR A 251 -0.33 5.07 19.26
C TYR A 251 -0.81 4.35 20.51
N GLU A 252 -2.02 4.68 20.93
CA GLU A 252 -2.73 3.94 21.96
C GLU A 252 -3.02 2.50 21.51
N SER A 253 -3.27 1.59 22.46
CA SER A 253 -3.71 0.23 22.13
C SER A 253 -5.02 0.24 21.33
N PHE A 254 -5.10 -0.63 20.32
CA PHE A 254 -6.28 -0.78 19.48
C PHE A 254 -7.54 -1.19 20.26
N GLU A 255 -7.38 -1.76 21.45
CA GLU A 255 -8.48 -2.05 22.39
C GLU A 255 -9.26 -0.79 22.79
N LYS A 256 -8.63 0.38 22.77
CA LYS A 256 -9.28 1.65 23.11
C LYS A 256 -10.07 2.26 21.96
N VAL A 257 -9.92 1.74 20.74
CA VAL A 257 -10.65 2.22 19.57
C VAL A 257 -12.07 1.68 19.63
N SER A 258 -13.04 2.56 19.88
CA SER A 258 -14.44 2.18 20.04
C SER A 258 -15.02 1.60 18.75
N LYS A 259 -16.06 0.75 18.84
CA LYS A 259 -16.76 0.24 17.65
C LYS A 259 -17.27 1.36 16.72
N LYS A 260 -17.66 2.50 17.29
CA LYS A 260 -18.09 3.68 16.53
C LYS A 260 -16.93 4.30 15.75
N ASP A 261 -15.77 4.42 16.38
CA ASP A 261 -14.58 5.01 15.75
C ASP A 261 -13.97 4.06 14.73
N ARG A 262 -13.97 2.74 14.99
CA ARG A 262 -13.61 1.70 14.01
C ARG A 262 -14.48 1.82 12.75
N LYS A 263 -15.80 1.94 12.92
CA LYS A 263 -16.72 2.18 11.79
C LYS A 263 -16.42 3.49 11.07
N ALA A 264 -16.21 4.59 11.80
CA ALA A 264 -15.92 5.89 11.20
C ALA A 264 -14.61 5.87 10.40
N PHE A 265 -13.60 5.15 10.88
CA PHE A 265 -12.34 4.92 10.18
C PHE A 265 -12.54 4.07 8.91
N ALA A 266 -13.19 2.92 9.02
CA ALA A 266 -13.53 2.08 7.85
C ALA A 266 -14.34 2.84 6.81
N ASP A 267 -15.36 3.61 7.22
CA ASP A 267 -16.17 4.43 6.30
C ASP A 267 -15.32 5.52 5.61
N ALA A 268 -14.32 6.09 6.30
CA ALA A 268 -13.42 7.09 5.72
C ALA A 268 -12.43 6.46 4.73
N VAL A 269 -11.88 5.28 5.04
CA VAL A 269 -10.97 4.56 4.13
C VAL A 269 -11.73 4.03 2.91
N ASN A 270 -12.95 3.51 3.07
CA ASN A 270 -13.82 3.13 1.95
C ASN A 270 -14.14 4.31 1.02
N ALA A 271 -14.36 5.51 1.60
CA ALA A 271 -14.58 6.73 0.81
C ALA A 271 -13.32 7.18 0.04
N LEU A 272 -12.13 6.75 0.45
CA LEU A 272 -10.87 6.97 -0.27
C LEU A 272 -10.65 5.98 -1.41
N GLY A 273 -11.13 4.73 -1.27
CA GLY A 273 -10.90 3.65 -2.23
C GLY A 273 -11.39 3.94 -3.64
N GLU A 274 -12.63 4.43 -3.81
CA GLU A 274 -13.18 4.73 -5.15
C GLU A 274 -12.44 5.88 -5.87
N PRO A 275 -12.17 7.04 -5.23
CA PRO A 275 -11.31 8.06 -5.84
C PRO A 275 -9.92 7.53 -6.20
N LEU A 276 -9.30 6.74 -5.31
CA LEU A 276 -7.95 6.23 -5.55
C LEU A 276 -7.92 5.25 -6.74
N SER A 277 -8.93 4.38 -6.88
CA SER A 277 -9.01 3.46 -8.03
C SER A 277 -9.14 4.18 -9.38
N LYS A 278 -9.70 5.40 -9.39
CA LYS A 278 -9.81 6.24 -10.60
C LYS A 278 -8.48 6.87 -11.01
N MET A 279 -7.42 6.78 -10.18
CA MET A 279 -6.09 7.24 -10.57
C MET A 279 -5.53 6.48 -11.77
N ALA A 280 -6.05 5.30 -12.13
CA ALA A 280 -5.67 4.58 -13.33
C ALA A 280 -5.69 5.46 -14.61
N VAL A 281 -6.51 6.52 -14.66
CA VAL A 281 -6.56 7.52 -15.75
C VAL A 281 -5.20 8.18 -16.04
N ILE A 282 -4.25 8.17 -15.09
CA ILE A 282 -2.89 8.69 -15.33
C ILE A 282 -2.07 7.80 -16.26
N THR A 283 -2.44 6.53 -16.37
CA THR A 283 -1.77 5.52 -17.22
C THR A 283 -2.34 5.43 -18.63
N GLU A 284 -3.46 6.13 -18.89
CA GLU A 284 -4.12 6.27 -20.20
C GLU A 284 -3.60 7.48 -21.00
#